data_AF-A0A660V8J5-F1
#
_entry.id   AF-A0A660V8J5-F1
#
_cell.length_a   1.000
_cell.length_b   1.000
_cell.length_c   1.000
_cell.angle_alpha   90.00
_cell.angle_beta   90.00
_cell.angle_gamma   90.00
#
_symmetry.space_group_name_H-M   'P 1'
#
loop_
_entity.id
_entity.type
_entity.pdbx_description
1 polymer ?
#
loop_
_entity_poly.entity_id
_entity_poly.type
_entity_poly.pdbx_seq_one_letter_code
_entity_poly.pdbx_strand_id
1 'polypeptide(L)'
;MAVAYSVTTTEIETLRLRVQDSSAELTAPEKGVISKFWSTALDQMLLTETSRECVEIRRQLAEQKGTEYLSHYAAAYVAEAKNAIETAFADVQRMEDSQQRQMIERNLMILTAELKSPGVSSLALQRLDAEDAVTRYWAFKAISSPAVIEQLTSDITGDEKTTEAILSGFKKRISVETQTEIQKRVIRFCMAFDDPFARDILVLIADRRIKAYHDWAVHDETLDMSLLTALGNVAMLQQDPAVKKEFGRKFAELYALTIQRYLKGKAALSKDQTARLLTVIAEVDQTVLAKTTGIKTGILTSLKRKTGMEREYEVLFGDRMRSGLLAEKFKFDYGKDASGKPITAPPELGPIPEKITSQD
;
A
#
# COMPACT_ATOMS: atom_id res chain seq x y z
N MET A 1 -9.91 36.61 19.50
CA MET A 1 -8.96 35.82 20.31
C MET A 1 -9.38 34.37 20.19
N ALA A 2 -8.61 33.55 19.48
CA ALA A 2 -8.88 32.11 19.41
C ALA A 2 -8.37 31.49 20.72
N VAL A 3 -9.29 31.05 21.58
CA VAL A 3 -8.94 30.23 22.73
C VAL A 3 -8.52 28.88 22.13
N ALA A 4 -7.24 28.54 22.22
CA ALA A 4 -6.80 27.21 21.85
C ALA A 4 -7.41 26.22 22.86
N TYR A 5 -8.42 25.47 22.43
CA TYR A 5 -8.99 24.39 23.23
C TYR A 5 -7.97 23.23 23.27
N SER A 6 -7.11 23.22 24.29
CA SER A 6 -6.28 22.06 24.64
C SER A 6 -7.03 21.18 25.63
N VAL A 7 -7.13 19.88 25.35
CA VAL A 7 -7.67 18.92 26.32
C VAL A 7 -6.70 18.84 27.49
N THR A 8 -7.21 18.88 28.72
CA THR A 8 -6.36 18.72 29.91
C THR A 8 -5.73 17.32 29.92
N THR A 9 -4.40 17.24 29.86
CA THR A 9 -3.65 15.97 29.84
C THR A 9 -3.13 15.51 31.20
N THR A 10 -3.28 16.32 32.26
CA THR A 10 -2.61 16.08 33.55
C THR A 10 -2.97 14.74 34.19
N GLU A 11 -4.25 14.39 34.23
CA GLU A 11 -4.72 13.13 34.85
C GLU A 11 -4.20 11.90 34.08
N ILE A 12 -4.30 11.93 32.74
CA ILE A 12 -3.89 10.81 31.89
C ILE A 12 -2.36 10.67 31.85
N GLU A 13 -1.62 11.77 31.85
CA GLU A 13 -0.16 11.75 31.88
C GLU A 13 0.36 11.23 33.23
N THR A 14 -0.26 11.65 34.33
CA THR A 14 0.05 11.13 35.67
C THR A 14 -0.21 9.63 35.76
N LEU A 15 -1.34 9.16 35.21
CA LEU A 15 -1.62 7.73 35.13
C LEU A 15 -0.55 7.01 34.31
N ARG A 16 -0.28 7.48 33.08
CA ARG A 16 0.71 6.88 32.17
C ARG A 16 2.07 6.73 32.83
N LEU A 17 2.62 7.82 33.38
CA LEU A 17 3.94 7.80 34.02
C LEU A 17 4.02 6.83 35.21
N ARG A 18 2.89 6.60 35.90
CA ARG A 18 2.84 5.65 37.02
C ARG A 18 2.82 4.19 36.56
N VAL A 19 2.11 3.88 35.47
CA VAL A 19 1.78 2.49 35.11
C VAL A 19 2.40 1.98 33.81
N GLN A 20 3.04 2.83 33.01
CA GLN A 20 3.60 2.43 31.70
C GLN A 20 4.67 1.34 31.82
N ASP A 21 5.49 1.40 32.88
CA ASP A 21 6.59 0.44 33.13
C ASP A 21 6.13 -0.71 34.06
N SER A 22 4.85 -0.75 34.41
CA SER A 22 4.27 -1.78 35.28
C SER A 22 3.95 -3.04 34.49
N SER A 23 4.27 -4.20 35.07
CA SER A 23 3.83 -5.51 34.58
C SER A 23 2.41 -5.88 35.04
N ALA A 24 1.72 -5.01 35.78
CA ALA A 24 0.37 -5.24 36.25
C ALA A 24 -0.66 -4.67 35.26
N GLU A 25 -1.76 -5.40 35.08
CA GLU A 25 -2.92 -4.89 34.34
C GLU A 25 -3.53 -3.67 35.03
N LEU A 26 -4.09 -2.77 34.22
CA LEU A 26 -4.80 -1.60 34.74
C LEU A 26 -6.11 -2.02 35.41
N THR A 27 -6.34 -1.45 36.59
CA THR A 27 -7.58 -1.56 37.34
C THR A 27 -8.73 -0.83 36.63
N ALA A 28 -9.98 -1.14 37.00
CA ALA A 28 -11.16 -0.47 36.43
C ALA A 28 -11.16 1.06 36.65
N PRO A 29 -10.79 1.61 37.82
CA PRO A 29 -10.65 3.06 37.99
C PRO A 29 -9.62 3.68 37.05
N GLU A 30 -8.50 3.01 36.80
CA GLU A 30 -7.45 3.49 35.88
C GLU A 30 -7.92 3.50 34.43
N LYS A 31 -8.62 2.45 33.98
CA LYS A 31 -9.28 2.44 32.67
C LYS A 31 -10.33 3.55 32.55
N GLY A 32 -11.02 3.88 33.65
CA GLY A 32 -11.96 5.00 33.72
C GLY A 32 -11.31 6.36 33.44
N VAL A 33 -10.06 6.59 33.87
CA VAL A 33 -9.32 7.82 33.55
C VAL A 33 -9.02 7.91 32.05
N ILE A 34 -8.62 6.79 31.43
CA ILE A 34 -8.38 6.71 29.99
C ILE A 34 -9.68 7.01 29.23
N SER A 35 -10.78 6.37 29.61
CA SER A 35 -12.09 6.52 28.97
C SER A 35 -12.58 7.97 29.02
N LYS A 36 -12.50 8.61 30.20
CA LYS A 36 -12.86 10.02 30.40
C LYS A 36 -12.01 10.97 29.57
N PHE A 37 -10.71 10.70 29.44
CA PHE A 37 -9.82 11.52 28.62
C PHE A 37 -10.23 11.44 27.14
N TRP A 38 -10.48 10.23 26.64
CA TRP A 38 -10.95 10.00 25.27
C TRP A 38 -12.29 10.68 24.97
N SER A 39 -13.30 10.49 25.83
CA SER A 39 -14.62 11.09 25.61
C SER A 39 -14.53 12.62 25.60
N THR A 40 -13.85 13.21 26.59
CA THR A 40 -13.69 14.67 26.68
C THR A 40 -12.99 15.24 25.44
N ALA A 41 -11.94 14.57 24.96
CA ALA A 41 -11.19 15.02 23.80
C ALA A 41 -12.02 14.93 22.51
N LEU A 42 -12.75 13.82 22.30
CA LEU A 42 -13.57 13.63 21.12
C LEU A 42 -14.82 14.53 21.12
N ASP A 43 -15.45 14.76 22.28
CA ASP A 43 -16.54 15.73 22.41
C ASP A 43 -16.09 17.14 21.99
N GLN A 44 -14.90 17.56 22.43
CA GLN A 44 -14.31 18.83 21.99
C GLN A 44 -14.04 18.85 20.48
N MET A 45 -13.58 17.73 19.91
CA MET A 45 -13.36 17.62 18.47
C MET A 45 -14.67 17.73 17.68
N LEU A 46 -15.76 17.15 18.18
CA LEU A 46 -17.08 17.19 17.54
C LEU A 46 -17.68 18.60 17.56
N LEU A 47 -17.38 19.39 18.60
CA LEU A 47 -17.86 20.78 18.76
C LEU A 47 -16.97 21.81 18.06
N THR A 48 -15.83 21.38 17.52
CA THR A 48 -14.85 22.25 16.87
C THR A 48 -15.34 22.72 15.50
N GLU A 49 -15.10 24.00 15.19
CA GLU A 49 -15.40 24.60 13.88
C GLU A 49 -14.18 24.62 12.95
N THR A 50 -12.97 24.38 13.46
CA THR A 50 -11.73 24.53 12.70
C THR A 50 -10.87 23.28 12.63
N SER A 51 -10.29 22.99 11.46
CA SER A 51 -9.37 21.85 11.32
C SER A 51 -8.11 21.98 12.18
N ARG A 52 -7.73 23.20 12.60
CA ARG A 52 -6.52 23.43 13.41
C ARG A 52 -6.70 22.88 14.82
N GLU A 53 -7.87 23.10 15.42
CA GLU A 53 -8.20 22.56 16.75
C GLU A 53 -8.31 21.04 16.71
N CYS A 54 -8.93 20.47 15.67
CA CYS A 54 -8.94 19.01 15.50
C CYS A 54 -7.53 18.41 15.42
N VAL A 55 -6.59 19.09 14.75
CA VAL A 55 -5.19 18.63 14.67
C VAL A 55 -4.54 18.60 16.05
N GLU A 56 -4.74 19.64 16.87
CA GLU A 56 -4.16 19.70 18.21
C GLU A 56 -4.75 18.63 19.15
N ILE A 57 -6.07 18.44 19.11
CA ILE A 57 -6.74 17.38 19.88
C ILE A 57 -6.20 15.99 19.49
N ARG A 58 -6.06 15.72 18.18
CA ARG A 58 -5.50 14.45 17.71
C ARG A 58 -4.07 14.22 18.15
N ARG A 59 -3.24 15.26 18.07
CA ARG A 59 -1.85 15.21 18.53
C ARG A 59 -1.79 14.78 19.99
N GLN A 60 -2.58 15.41 20.86
CA GLN A 60 -2.66 15.06 22.28
C GLN A 60 -3.14 13.61 22.49
N LEU A 61 -4.21 13.19 21.81
CA LEU A 61 -4.72 11.82 21.90
C LEU A 61 -3.69 10.77 21.42
N ALA A 62 -2.94 11.05 20.37
CA ALA A 62 -1.92 10.13 19.86
C ALA A 62 -0.70 10.06 20.81
N GLU A 63 -0.26 11.19 21.37
CA GLU A 63 0.88 11.26 22.29
C GLU A 63 0.63 10.51 23.59
N GLN A 64 -0.59 10.57 24.13
CA GLN A 64 -0.92 9.91 25.40
C GLN A 64 -0.97 8.37 25.32
N LYS A 65 -0.90 7.78 24.11
CA LYS A 65 -0.73 6.32 23.94
C LYS A 65 0.59 5.81 24.52
N GLY A 66 1.63 6.65 24.55
CA GLY A 66 2.99 6.23 24.87
C GLY A 66 3.70 5.48 23.73
N THR A 67 4.98 5.18 23.93
CA THR A 67 5.87 4.61 22.92
C THR A 67 5.93 3.08 22.95
N GLU A 68 5.66 2.46 24.11
CA GLU A 68 5.78 1.01 24.31
C GLU A 68 4.47 0.28 24.05
N TYR A 69 4.33 -0.30 22.85
CA TYR A 69 3.08 -0.96 22.42
C TYR A 69 2.78 -2.27 23.17
N LEU A 70 3.77 -2.89 23.83
CA LEU A 70 3.62 -4.11 24.62
C LEU A 70 3.18 -3.83 26.07
N SER A 71 3.14 -2.57 26.51
CA SER A 71 2.72 -2.24 27.87
C SER A 71 1.22 -2.48 28.08
N HIS A 72 0.84 -2.91 29.29
CA HIS A 72 -0.58 -3.02 29.67
C HIS A 72 -1.33 -1.69 29.56
N TYR A 73 -0.63 -0.58 29.80
CA TYR A 73 -1.16 0.77 29.58
C TYR A 73 -1.54 0.99 28.11
N ALA A 74 -0.60 0.76 27.18
CA ALA A 74 -0.86 1.00 25.76
C ALA A 74 -1.99 0.10 25.23
N ALA A 75 -2.05 -1.16 25.67
CA ALA A 75 -3.12 -2.08 25.31
C ALA A 75 -4.50 -1.57 25.80
N ALA A 76 -4.61 -1.17 27.07
CA ALA A 76 -5.83 -0.59 27.62
C ALA A 76 -6.20 0.73 26.92
N TYR A 77 -5.20 1.57 26.63
CA TYR A 77 -5.39 2.84 25.95
C TYR A 77 -5.97 2.66 24.54
N VAL A 78 -5.44 1.71 23.76
CA VAL A 78 -5.94 1.39 22.42
C VAL A 78 -7.34 0.78 22.48
N ALA A 79 -7.64 -0.05 23.48
CA ALA A 79 -8.97 -0.65 23.65
C ALA A 79 -10.04 0.43 23.92
N GLU A 80 -9.76 1.38 24.81
CA GLU A 80 -10.66 2.52 25.06
C GLU A 80 -10.75 3.43 23.84
N ALA A 81 -9.63 3.69 23.16
CA ALA A 81 -9.59 4.49 21.94
C ALA A 81 -10.52 3.92 20.85
N LYS A 82 -10.51 2.59 20.67
CA LYS A 82 -11.37 1.92 19.70
C LYS A 82 -12.85 2.25 19.95
N ASN A 83 -13.31 2.06 21.18
CA ASN A 83 -14.72 2.28 21.55
C ASN A 83 -15.11 3.76 21.41
N ALA A 84 -14.23 4.66 21.85
CA ALA A 84 -14.47 6.10 21.79
C ALA A 84 -14.52 6.61 20.33
N ILE A 85 -13.57 6.18 19.49
CA ILE A 85 -13.53 6.56 18.07
C ILE A 85 -14.73 5.96 17.31
N GLU A 86 -15.14 4.72 17.62
CA GLU A 86 -16.34 4.12 17.02
C GLU A 86 -17.59 4.94 17.32
N THR A 87 -17.74 5.37 18.58
CA THR A 87 -18.84 6.24 19.02
C THR A 87 -18.79 7.59 18.29
N ALA A 88 -17.62 8.23 18.23
CA ALA A 88 -17.46 9.51 17.54
C ALA A 88 -17.78 9.40 16.04
N PHE A 89 -17.40 8.30 15.37
CA PHE A 89 -17.81 8.08 13.98
C PHE A 89 -19.34 7.97 13.85
N ALA A 90 -20.02 7.30 14.78
CA ALA A 90 -21.48 7.21 14.77
C ALA A 90 -22.14 8.57 14.97
N ASP A 91 -21.58 9.42 15.83
CA ASP A 91 -22.08 10.78 16.07
C ASP A 91 -21.84 11.71 14.87
N VAL A 92 -20.68 11.62 14.22
CA VAL A 92 -20.39 12.36 12.98
C VAL A 92 -21.44 12.09 11.90
N GLN A 93 -21.91 10.85 11.76
CA GLN A 93 -22.93 10.51 10.76
C GLN A 93 -24.28 11.21 11.00
N ARG A 94 -24.54 11.67 12.23
CA ARG A 94 -25.77 12.40 12.61
C ARG A 94 -25.66 13.91 12.39
N MET A 95 -24.48 14.43 12.04
CA MET A 95 -24.26 15.87 11.85
C MET A 95 -24.91 16.36 10.56
N GLU A 96 -25.69 17.44 10.62
CA GLU A 96 -26.37 18.02 9.45
C GLU A 96 -25.38 18.65 8.46
N ASP A 97 -24.41 19.42 8.96
CA ASP A 97 -23.40 20.08 8.14
C ASP A 97 -22.46 19.07 7.49
N SER A 98 -22.57 18.94 6.16
CA SER A 98 -21.74 18.02 5.35
C SER A 98 -20.25 18.35 5.36
N GLN A 99 -19.87 19.62 5.42
CA GLN A 99 -18.48 20.05 5.42
C GLN A 99 -17.83 19.77 6.78
N GLN A 100 -18.53 20.11 7.87
CA GLN A 100 -18.07 19.80 9.21
C GLN A 100 -17.98 18.29 9.43
N ARG A 101 -18.99 17.53 8.98
CA ARG A 101 -18.99 16.06 8.99
C ARG A 101 -17.76 15.48 8.31
N GLN A 102 -17.49 15.89 7.07
CA GLN A 102 -16.33 15.40 6.32
C GLN A 102 -15.01 15.80 6.99
N MET A 103 -14.91 17.03 7.52
CA MET A 103 -13.73 17.47 8.26
C MET A 103 -13.46 16.57 9.46
N ILE A 104 -14.45 16.32 10.30
CA ILE A 104 -14.27 15.51 11.51
C ILE A 104 -14.01 14.05 11.13
N GLU A 105 -14.74 13.49 10.16
CA GLU A 105 -14.51 12.11 9.70
C GLU A 105 -13.06 11.89 9.23
N ARG A 106 -12.51 12.81 8.43
CA ARG A 106 -11.10 12.77 8.03
C ARG A 106 -10.17 12.81 9.24
N ASN A 107 -10.43 13.69 10.20
CA ASN A 107 -9.62 13.80 11.42
C ASN A 107 -9.68 12.49 12.24
N LEU A 108 -10.85 11.92 12.49
CA LEU A 108 -10.99 10.63 13.19
C LEU A 108 -10.23 9.49 12.49
N MET A 109 -10.24 9.48 11.15
CA MET A 109 -9.50 8.48 10.39
C MET A 109 -7.98 8.70 10.46
N ILE A 110 -7.51 9.96 10.47
CA ILE A 110 -6.11 10.27 10.72
C ILE A 110 -5.70 9.81 12.13
N LEU A 111 -6.52 10.10 13.13
CA LEU A 111 -6.26 9.70 14.52
C LEU A 111 -6.12 8.18 14.65
N THR A 112 -7.05 7.43 14.06
CA THR A 112 -6.98 5.96 13.99
C THR A 112 -5.64 5.49 13.42
N ALA A 113 -5.13 6.15 12.36
CA ALA A 113 -3.83 5.82 11.79
C ALA A 113 -2.64 6.22 12.68
N GLU A 114 -2.75 7.32 13.42
CA GLU A 114 -1.73 7.82 14.35
C GLU A 114 -1.57 6.92 15.58
N LEU A 115 -2.60 6.15 15.94
CA LEU A 115 -2.51 5.14 17.00
C LEU A 115 -1.58 3.96 16.66
N LYS A 116 -1.30 3.72 15.37
CA LYS A 116 -0.34 2.71 14.89
C LYS A 116 -0.52 1.33 15.53
N SER A 117 -1.75 0.89 15.72
CA SER A 117 -2.05 -0.38 16.39
C SER A 117 -3.04 -1.22 15.57
N PRO A 118 -2.83 -2.54 15.44
CA PRO A 118 -3.82 -3.46 14.87
C PRO A 118 -5.15 -3.47 15.64
N GLY A 119 -5.15 -3.08 16.91
CA GLY A 119 -6.36 -3.08 17.76
C GLY A 119 -7.49 -2.18 17.26
N VAL A 120 -7.19 -1.18 16.42
CA VAL A 120 -8.16 -0.29 15.78
C VAL A 120 -8.43 -0.63 14.30
N SER A 121 -7.94 -1.77 13.82
CA SER A 121 -8.08 -2.20 12.42
C SER A 121 -9.52 -2.29 11.94
N SER A 122 -10.46 -2.71 12.81
CA SER A 122 -11.87 -2.81 12.45
C SER A 122 -12.46 -1.47 12.02
N LEU A 123 -12.03 -0.36 12.64
CA LEU A 123 -12.50 0.99 12.29
C LEU A 123 -12.05 1.36 10.87
N ALA A 124 -10.79 1.09 10.54
CA ALA A 124 -10.24 1.33 9.22
C ALA A 124 -10.87 0.41 8.15
N LEU A 125 -11.09 -0.87 8.47
CA LEU A 125 -11.68 -1.84 7.55
C LEU A 125 -13.06 -1.41 7.06
N GLN A 126 -13.89 -0.87 7.97
CA GLN A 126 -15.21 -0.38 7.60
C GLN A 126 -15.17 0.89 6.70
N ARG A 127 -14.01 1.49 6.48
CA ARG A 127 -13.83 2.75 5.71
C ARG A 127 -12.92 2.60 4.48
N LEU A 128 -12.54 1.38 4.12
CA LEU A 128 -11.82 1.11 2.87
C LEU A 128 -12.63 1.47 1.61
N ASP A 129 -13.96 1.41 1.71
CA ASP A 129 -14.89 1.76 0.62
C ASP A 129 -15.43 3.20 0.75
N ALA A 130 -14.86 4.04 1.63
CA ALA A 130 -15.29 5.43 1.80
C ALA A 130 -15.21 6.21 0.48
N GLU A 131 -16.23 7.01 0.16
CA GLU A 131 -16.27 7.82 -1.06
C GLU A 131 -15.15 8.87 -1.06
N ASP A 132 -14.96 9.55 0.08
CA ASP A 132 -13.89 10.51 0.26
C ASP A 132 -12.51 9.85 0.12
N ALA A 133 -11.75 10.33 -0.87
CA ALA A 133 -10.43 9.84 -1.20
C ALA A 133 -9.44 9.96 -0.02
N VAL A 134 -9.56 11.02 0.79
CA VAL A 134 -8.68 11.28 1.93
C VAL A 134 -8.98 10.32 3.07
N THR A 135 -10.25 10.17 3.47
CA THR A 135 -10.68 9.15 4.45
C THR A 135 -10.20 7.77 4.03
N ARG A 136 -10.43 7.40 2.77
CA ARG A 136 -10.00 6.10 2.24
C ARG A 136 -8.48 5.92 2.33
N TYR A 137 -7.69 6.91 1.93
CA TYR A 137 -6.23 6.86 2.06
C TYR A 137 -5.78 6.60 3.50
N TRP A 138 -6.38 7.30 4.46
CA TRP A 138 -6.04 7.15 5.88
C TRP A 138 -6.52 5.82 6.47
N ALA A 139 -7.64 5.28 6.00
CA ALA A 139 -8.09 3.93 6.33
C ALA A 139 -7.04 2.89 5.92
N PHE A 140 -6.58 2.92 4.67
CA PHE A 140 -5.50 2.04 4.22
C PHE A 140 -4.22 2.27 5.03
N LYS A 141 -3.83 3.53 5.30
CA LYS A 141 -2.63 3.85 6.07
C LYS A 141 -2.70 3.33 7.50
N ALA A 142 -3.86 3.33 8.14
CA ALA A 142 -4.04 2.86 9.51
C ALA A 142 -3.70 1.38 9.65
N ILE A 143 -4.00 0.56 8.64
CA ILE A 143 -3.79 -0.91 8.68
C ILE A 143 -2.58 -1.40 7.87
N SER A 144 -1.90 -0.51 7.15
CA SER A 144 -0.71 -0.84 6.35
C SER A 144 0.57 -0.08 6.77
N SER A 145 0.54 0.57 7.93
CA SER A 145 1.72 1.28 8.43
C SER A 145 2.82 0.28 8.85
N PRO A 146 4.12 0.64 8.75
CA PRO A 146 5.21 -0.23 9.18
C PRO A 146 5.07 -0.74 10.61
N ALA A 147 4.63 0.11 11.55
CA ALA A 147 4.43 -0.26 12.95
C ALA A 147 3.30 -1.28 13.14
N VAL A 148 2.26 -1.23 12.30
CA VAL A 148 1.18 -2.22 12.32
C VAL A 148 1.63 -3.53 11.71
N ILE A 149 2.36 -3.48 10.60
CA ILE A 149 2.96 -4.67 9.98
C ILE A 149 3.87 -5.37 10.99
N GLU A 150 4.77 -4.64 11.64
CA GLU A 150 5.69 -5.17 12.65
C GLU A 150 4.96 -5.93 13.78
N GLN A 151 3.88 -5.35 14.32
CA GLN A 151 3.04 -6.01 15.33
C GLN A 151 2.36 -7.27 14.78
N LEU A 152 1.80 -7.21 13.57
CA LEU A 152 1.11 -8.35 12.95
C LEU A 152 2.04 -9.50 12.55
N THR A 153 3.31 -9.22 12.25
CA THR A 153 4.32 -10.23 11.88
C THR A 153 5.16 -10.74 13.05
N SER A 154 4.96 -10.19 14.24
CA SER A 154 5.75 -10.52 15.43
C SER A 154 5.34 -11.86 16.05
N ASP A 155 6.30 -12.66 16.51
CA ASP A 155 6.03 -13.91 17.24
C ASP A 155 5.27 -13.70 18.56
N ILE A 156 5.26 -12.49 19.11
CA ILE A 156 4.64 -12.15 20.40
C ILE A 156 3.24 -11.55 20.21
N THR A 157 3.08 -10.69 19.19
CA THR A 157 1.87 -9.88 18.99
C THR A 157 1.13 -10.19 17.69
N GLY A 158 1.60 -11.17 16.94
CA GLY A 158 1.01 -11.59 15.69
C GLY A 158 -0.47 -11.94 15.86
N ASP A 159 -1.27 -11.47 14.91
CA ASP A 159 -2.71 -11.69 14.89
C ASP A 159 -3.10 -12.10 13.47
N GLU A 160 -3.13 -13.41 13.26
CA GLU A 160 -3.49 -14.03 11.98
C GLU A 160 -4.90 -13.64 11.55
N LYS A 161 -5.86 -13.61 12.48
CA LYS A 161 -7.25 -13.26 12.19
C LYS A 161 -7.38 -11.81 11.73
N THR A 162 -6.69 -10.88 12.40
CA THR A 162 -6.67 -9.48 11.95
C THR A 162 -5.96 -9.35 10.60
N THR A 163 -4.88 -10.10 10.37
CA THR A 163 -4.16 -10.13 9.08
C THR A 163 -5.06 -10.61 7.95
N GLU A 164 -5.77 -11.72 8.13
CA GLU A 164 -6.75 -12.25 7.17
C GLU A 164 -7.86 -11.24 6.88
N ALA A 165 -8.41 -10.59 7.92
CA ALA A 165 -9.44 -9.57 7.76
C ALA A 165 -8.93 -8.38 6.91
N ILE A 166 -7.69 -7.94 7.13
CA ILE A 166 -7.05 -6.88 6.35
C ILE A 166 -6.85 -7.31 4.89
N LEU A 167 -6.28 -8.50 4.65
CA LEU A 167 -6.08 -9.03 3.30
C LEU A 167 -7.40 -9.18 2.54
N SER A 168 -8.45 -9.67 3.20
CA SER A 168 -9.80 -9.77 2.63
C SER A 168 -10.36 -8.39 2.24
N GLY A 169 -10.24 -7.40 3.15
CA GLY A 169 -10.63 -6.02 2.87
C GLY A 169 -9.88 -5.40 1.69
N PHE A 170 -8.56 -5.63 1.62
CA PHE A 170 -7.73 -5.21 0.49
C PHE A 170 -8.16 -5.87 -0.81
N LYS A 171 -8.31 -7.20 -0.85
CA LYS A 171 -8.72 -7.93 -2.07
C LYS A 171 -10.05 -7.40 -2.62
N LYS A 172 -11.03 -7.12 -1.75
CA LYS A 172 -12.31 -6.54 -2.15
C LYS A 172 -12.13 -5.17 -2.82
N ARG A 173 -11.44 -4.24 -2.16
CA ARG A 173 -11.34 -2.83 -2.61
C ARG A 173 -10.34 -2.63 -3.75
N ILE A 174 -9.25 -3.38 -3.77
CA ILE A 174 -8.17 -3.20 -4.74
C ILE A 174 -8.60 -3.51 -6.18
N SER A 175 -9.72 -4.21 -6.38
CA SER A 175 -10.29 -4.49 -7.70
C SER A 175 -10.71 -3.22 -8.45
N VAL A 176 -11.11 -2.17 -7.71
CA VAL A 176 -11.67 -0.92 -8.24
C VAL A 176 -10.86 0.32 -7.81
N GLU A 177 -9.88 0.17 -6.94
CA GLU A 177 -9.04 1.29 -6.51
C GLU A 177 -8.16 1.80 -7.66
N THR A 178 -8.05 3.12 -7.78
CA THR A 178 -7.32 3.82 -8.84
C THR A 178 -6.16 4.66 -8.30
N GLN A 179 -6.16 4.98 -7.00
CA GLN A 179 -5.09 5.76 -6.38
C GLN A 179 -3.81 4.94 -6.24
N THR A 180 -2.75 5.33 -6.95
CA THR A 180 -1.44 4.69 -6.90
C THR A 180 -0.89 4.54 -5.48
N GLU A 181 -1.01 5.57 -4.63
CA GLU A 181 -0.45 5.55 -3.28
C GLU A 181 -1.14 4.51 -2.37
N ILE A 182 -2.43 4.26 -2.58
CA ILE A 182 -3.13 3.16 -1.89
C ILE A 182 -2.62 1.81 -2.39
N GLN A 183 -2.47 1.65 -3.71
CA GLN A 183 -1.98 0.39 -4.29
C GLN A 183 -0.55 0.07 -3.83
N LYS A 184 0.35 1.06 -3.76
CA LYS A 184 1.71 0.88 -3.21
C LYS A 184 1.70 0.41 -1.75
N ARG A 185 0.78 0.91 -0.94
CA ARG A 185 0.61 0.47 0.45
C ARG A 185 0.16 -0.98 0.54
N VAL A 186 -0.82 -1.36 -0.27
CA VAL A 186 -1.30 -2.74 -0.35
C VAL A 186 -0.18 -3.68 -0.79
N ILE A 187 0.59 -3.32 -1.84
CA ILE A 187 1.74 -4.11 -2.29
C ILE A 187 2.75 -4.32 -1.15
N ARG A 188 3.11 -3.24 -0.43
CA ARG A 188 4.05 -3.32 0.69
C ARG A 188 3.53 -4.22 1.81
N PHE A 189 2.24 -4.12 2.13
CA PHE A 189 1.62 -4.98 3.13
C PHE A 189 1.67 -6.44 2.68
N CYS A 190 1.23 -6.75 1.46
CA CYS A 190 1.28 -8.12 0.93
C CYS A 190 2.69 -8.71 0.90
N MET A 191 3.73 -7.89 0.70
CA MET A 191 5.12 -8.34 0.76
C MET A 191 5.61 -8.73 2.17
N ALA A 192 4.92 -8.29 3.23
CA ALA A 192 5.33 -8.58 4.60
C ALA A 192 4.85 -9.96 5.10
N PHE A 193 3.94 -10.61 4.38
CA PHE A 193 3.34 -11.88 4.78
C PHE A 193 3.57 -12.95 3.71
N ASP A 194 4.02 -14.14 4.13
CA ASP A 194 4.08 -15.31 3.25
C ASP A 194 2.71 -16.00 3.19
N ASP A 195 1.74 -15.32 2.60
CA ASP A 195 0.34 -15.72 2.62
C ASP A 195 -0.24 -15.89 1.19
N PRO A 196 -1.04 -16.94 0.91
CA PRO A 196 -1.69 -17.13 -0.39
C PRO A 196 -2.62 -15.98 -0.82
N PHE A 197 -3.42 -15.40 0.08
CA PHE A 197 -4.26 -14.25 -0.22
C PHE A 197 -3.43 -13.00 -0.54
N ALA A 198 -2.31 -12.79 0.16
CA ALA A 198 -1.39 -11.71 -0.17
C ALA A 198 -0.83 -11.87 -1.60
N ARG A 199 -0.47 -13.10 -1.99
CA ARG A 199 -0.03 -13.42 -3.35
C ARG A 199 -1.12 -13.17 -4.40
N ASP A 200 -2.35 -13.62 -4.15
CA ASP A 200 -3.49 -13.37 -5.04
C ASP A 200 -3.71 -11.88 -5.32
N ILE A 201 -3.57 -11.04 -4.28
CA ILE A 201 -3.72 -9.60 -4.41
C ILE A 201 -2.64 -9.02 -5.33
N LEU A 202 -1.38 -9.45 -5.18
CA LEU A 202 -0.29 -9.02 -6.06
C LEU A 202 -0.53 -9.40 -7.52
N VAL A 203 -1.01 -10.64 -7.77
CA VAL A 203 -1.38 -11.09 -9.12
C VAL A 203 -2.53 -10.26 -9.68
N LEU A 204 -3.57 -9.98 -8.89
CA LEU A 204 -4.69 -9.13 -9.30
C LEU A 204 -4.24 -7.72 -9.70
N ILE A 205 -3.33 -7.10 -8.92
CA ILE A 205 -2.78 -5.78 -9.26
C ILE A 205 -1.95 -5.88 -10.56
N ALA A 206 -1.13 -6.92 -10.72
CA ALA A 206 -0.35 -7.17 -11.93
C ALA A 206 -1.23 -7.31 -13.17
N ASP A 207 -2.31 -8.11 -13.09
CA ASP A 207 -3.23 -8.31 -14.21
C ASP A 207 -3.95 -7.03 -14.64
N ARG A 208 -4.45 -6.26 -13.66
CA ARG A 208 -5.05 -4.95 -13.94
C ARG A 208 -4.04 -4.02 -14.61
N ARG A 209 -2.79 -4.07 -14.15
CA ARG A 209 -1.74 -3.20 -14.66
C ARG A 209 -1.28 -3.58 -16.06
N ILE A 210 -1.08 -4.87 -16.32
CA ILE A 210 -0.79 -5.44 -17.66
C ILE A 210 -1.89 -5.03 -18.63
N LYS A 211 -3.17 -5.17 -18.24
CA LYS A 211 -4.30 -4.72 -19.05
C LYS A 211 -4.23 -3.20 -19.33
N ALA A 212 -3.98 -2.38 -18.31
CA ALA A 212 -3.86 -0.94 -18.48
C ALA A 212 -2.72 -0.55 -19.43
N TYR A 213 -1.62 -1.31 -19.45
CA TYR A 213 -0.56 -1.11 -20.44
C TYR A 213 -1.06 -1.39 -21.86
N HIS A 214 -1.72 -2.54 -22.08
CA HIS A 214 -2.30 -2.88 -23.38
C HIS A 214 -3.32 -1.83 -23.88
N ASP A 215 -4.14 -1.32 -22.97
CA ASP A 215 -5.14 -0.29 -23.25
C ASP A 215 -4.53 1.13 -23.34
N TRP A 216 -3.20 1.25 -23.20
CA TRP A 216 -2.47 2.52 -23.11
C TRP A 216 -2.91 3.48 -21.98
N ALA A 217 -3.72 3.00 -21.03
CA ALA A 217 -4.35 3.76 -19.95
C ALA A 217 -3.46 4.00 -18.70
N VAL A 218 -2.17 3.68 -18.78
CA VAL A 218 -1.22 3.98 -17.70
C VAL A 218 -0.88 5.48 -17.67
N HIS A 219 -1.20 6.15 -16.56
CA HIS A 219 -0.90 7.58 -16.36
C HIS A 219 0.23 7.84 -15.36
N ASP A 220 0.45 6.90 -14.45
CA ASP A 220 1.46 6.97 -13.40
C ASP A 220 2.22 5.66 -13.32
N GLU A 221 3.45 5.65 -13.83
CA GLU A 221 4.36 4.51 -13.88
C GLU A 221 5.05 4.22 -12.53
N THR A 222 4.93 5.11 -11.53
CA THR A 222 5.65 4.94 -10.26
C THR A 222 5.18 3.75 -9.43
N LEU A 223 3.96 3.25 -9.68
CA LEU A 223 3.46 2.00 -9.10
C LEU A 223 4.30 0.79 -9.53
N ASP A 224 4.76 0.78 -10.79
CA ASP A 224 5.34 -0.39 -11.43
C ASP A 224 6.64 -0.80 -10.77
N MET A 225 7.40 0.17 -10.24
CA MET A 225 8.59 -0.11 -9.45
C MET A 225 8.28 -1.00 -8.24
N SER A 226 7.30 -0.61 -7.41
CA SER A 226 6.91 -1.40 -6.23
C SER A 226 6.34 -2.76 -6.62
N LEU A 227 5.53 -2.82 -7.68
CA LEU A 227 4.90 -4.05 -8.12
C LEU A 227 5.92 -5.03 -8.73
N LEU A 228 6.79 -4.56 -9.62
CA LEU A 228 7.84 -5.38 -10.23
C LEU A 228 8.84 -5.89 -9.19
N THR A 229 9.21 -5.08 -8.20
CA THR A 229 10.02 -5.54 -7.06
C THR A 229 9.31 -6.63 -6.28
N ALA A 230 8.02 -6.46 -5.96
CA ALA A 230 7.24 -7.47 -5.27
C ALA A 230 7.18 -8.79 -6.05
N LEU A 231 6.83 -8.72 -7.35
CA LEU A 231 6.72 -9.89 -8.21
C LEU A 231 8.05 -10.65 -8.35
N GLY A 232 9.14 -9.93 -8.61
CA GLY A 232 10.47 -10.52 -8.73
C GLY A 232 10.98 -11.14 -7.44
N ASN A 233 10.71 -10.50 -6.29
CA ASN A 233 11.07 -11.06 -4.98
C ASN A 233 10.31 -12.35 -4.69
N VAL A 234 8.98 -12.37 -4.90
CA VAL A 234 8.17 -13.59 -4.71
C VAL A 234 8.65 -14.71 -5.63
N ALA A 235 8.90 -14.40 -6.91
CA ALA A 235 9.40 -15.39 -7.88
C ALA A 235 10.75 -16.02 -7.49
N MET A 236 11.60 -15.28 -6.77
CA MET A 236 12.92 -15.77 -6.34
C MET A 236 12.91 -16.46 -4.98
N LEU A 237 12.13 -15.96 -4.01
CA LEU A 237 12.17 -16.40 -2.61
C LEU A 237 11.26 -17.61 -2.34
N GLN A 238 10.16 -17.75 -3.07
CA GLN A 238 9.25 -18.88 -2.90
C GLN A 238 9.96 -20.19 -3.21
N GLN A 239 9.42 -21.31 -2.71
CA GLN A 239 9.96 -22.65 -3.05
C GLN A 239 9.07 -23.42 -4.02
N ASP A 240 7.76 -23.18 -3.97
CA ASP A 240 6.78 -23.79 -4.87
C ASP A 240 7.08 -23.43 -6.35
N PRO A 241 7.39 -24.42 -7.21
CA PRO A 241 7.64 -24.19 -8.63
C PRO A 241 6.49 -23.52 -9.37
N ALA A 242 5.23 -23.79 -9.01
CA ALA A 242 4.07 -23.19 -9.65
C ALA A 242 4.01 -21.68 -9.37
N VAL A 243 4.21 -21.30 -8.11
CA VAL A 243 4.25 -19.89 -7.68
C VAL A 243 5.45 -19.17 -8.32
N LYS A 244 6.64 -19.79 -8.35
CA LYS A 244 7.82 -19.24 -9.05
C LYS A 244 7.51 -18.97 -10.52
N LYS A 245 6.91 -19.95 -11.21
CA LYS A 245 6.57 -19.85 -12.63
C LYS A 245 5.57 -18.73 -12.88
N GLU A 246 4.51 -18.65 -12.08
CA GLU A 246 3.46 -17.63 -12.22
C GLU A 246 3.99 -16.22 -11.99
N PHE A 247 4.64 -15.98 -10.85
CA PHE A 247 5.17 -14.66 -10.50
C PHE A 247 6.30 -14.23 -11.44
N GLY A 248 7.18 -15.16 -11.83
CA GLY A 248 8.22 -14.91 -12.82
C GLY A 248 7.65 -14.49 -14.17
N ARG A 249 6.57 -15.15 -14.62
CA ARG A 249 5.85 -14.77 -15.83
C ARG A 249 5.20 -13.39 -15.71
N LYS A 250 4.48 -13.10 -14.62
CA LYS A 250 3.83 -11.80 -14.40
C LYS A 250 4.85 -10.66 -14.33
N PHE A 251 5.97 -10.89 -13.65
CA PHE A 251 7.11 -9.97 -13.64
C PHE A 251 7.60 -9.68 -15.08
N ALA A 252 7.85 -10.73 -15.87
CA ALA A 252 8.36 -10.59 -17.22
C ALA A 252 7.36 -9.89 -18.17
N GLU A 253 6.07 -10.26 -18.11
CA GLU A 253 5.01 -9.64 -18.91
C GLU A 253 4.90 -8.13 -18.62
N LEU A 254 4.78 -7.75 -17.34
CA LEU A 254 4.65 -6.35 -16.96
C LEU A 254 5.91 -5.54 -17.30
N TYR A 255 7.10 -6.11 -17.06
CA TYR A 255 8.34 -5.42 -17.34
C TYR A 255 8.59 -5.26 -18.84
N ALA A 256 8.24 -6.28 -19.63
CA ALA A 256 8.28 -6.20 -21.09
C ALA A 256 7.38 -5.06 -21.60
N LEU A 257 6.14 -4.97 -21.11
CA LEU A 257 5.22 -3.89 -21.49
C LEU A 257 5.73 -2.50 -21.09
N THR A 258 6.38 -2.40 -19.92
CA THR A 258 7.03 -1.16 -19.48
C THR A 258 8.12 -0.70 -20.46
N ILE A 259 9.01 -1.62 -20.88
CA ILE A 259 10.05 -1.31 -21.87
C ILE A 259 9.46 -1.05 -23.25
N GLN A 260 8.49 -1.84 -23.70
CA GLN A 260 7.81 -1.62 -24.98
C GLN A 260 7.13 -0.26 -25.04
N ARG A 261 6.49 0.19 -23.95
CA ARG A 261 5.89 1.53 -23.87
C ARG A 261 6.94 2.62 -24.02
N TYR A 262 8.10 2.48 -23.39
CA TYR A 262 9.22 3.40 -23.59
C TYR A 262 9.76 3.41 -25.03
N LEU A 263 9.91 2.24 -25.65
CA LEU A 263 10.44 2.11 -27.02
C LEU A 263 9.48 2.66 -28.07
N LYS A 264 8.20 2.24 -28.01
CA LYS A 264 7.16 2.60 -28.98
C LYS A 264 6.62 4.01 -28.73
N GLY A 265 6.50 4.44 -27.47
CA GLY A 265 5.84 5.68 -27.07
C GLY A 265 6.65 6.97 -27.21
N LYS A 266 7.87 6.94 -27.78
CA LYS A 266 8.77 8.12 -27.82
C LYS A 266 8.14 9.40 -28.36
N ALA A 267 7.21 9.29 -29.31
CA ALA A 267 6.52 10.43 -29.93
C ALA A 267 5.19 10.82 -29.23
N ALA A 268 4.67 9.97 -28.35
CA ALA A 268 3.33 10.12 -27.77
C ALA A 268 3.34 10.31 -26.24
N LEU A 269 4.45 10.00 -25.57
CA LEU A 269 4.59 10.16 -24.14
C LEU A 269 5.09 11.55 -23.78
N SER A 270 4.57 12.12 -22.70
CA SER A 270 5.11 13.35 -22.14
C SER A 270 6.54 13.16 -21.62
N LYS A 271 7.27 14.26 -21.40
CA LYS A 271 8.61 14.22 -20.79
C LYS A 271 8.58 13.56 -19.42
N ASP A 272 7.55 13.82 -18.63
CA ASP A 272 7.38 13.26 -17.29
C ASP A 272 7.11 11.75 -17.34
N GLN A 273 6.24 11.29 -18.25
CA GLN A 273 6.01 9.86 -18.44
C GLN A 273 7.28 9.14 -18.89
N THR A 274 8.02 9.75 -19.82
CA THR A 274 9.30 9.21 -20.28
C THR A 274 10.31 9.12 -19.14
N ALA A 275 10.42 10.15 -18.31
CA ALA A 275 11.31 10.17 -17.15
C ALA A 275 10.93 9.12 -16.09
N ARG A 276 9.63 8.93 -15.85
CA ARG A 276 9.12 7.89 -14.93
C ARG A 276 9.42 6.49 -15.46
N LEU A 277 9.17 6.20 -16.74
CA LEU A 277 9.52 4.92 -17.35
C LEU A 277 11.02 4.63 -17.25
N LEU A 278 11.87 5.62 -17.57
CA LEU A 278 13.32 5.49 -17.43
C LEU A 278 13.73 5.15 -16.00
N THR A 279 13.10 5.80 -15.01
CA THR A 279 13.33 5.53 -13.59
C THR A 279 12.95 4.09 -13.23
N VAL A 280 11.76 3.64 -13.65
CA VAL A 280 11.30 2.27 -13.39
C VAL A 280 12.25 1.25 -14.04
N ILE A 281 12.62 1.45 -15.31
CA ILE A 281 13.51 0.54 -16.04
C ILE A 281 14.89 0.46 -15.37
N ALA A 282 15.46 1.61 -15.01
CA ALA A 282 16.76 1.65 -14.35
C ALA A 282 16.74 1.00 -12.96
N GLU A 283 15.71 1.26 -12.15
CA GLU A 283 15.59 0.70 -10.81
C GLU A 283 15.37 -0.82 -10.86
N VAL A 284 14.49 -1.30 -11.75
CA VAL A 284 14.20 -2.74 -11.90
C VAL A 284 15.44 -3.49 -12.39
N ASP A 285 16.22 -2.90 -13.29
CA ASP A 285 17.49 -3.48 -13.74
C ASP A 285 18.50 -3.62 -12.58
N GLN A 286 18.66 -2.57 -11.77
CA GLN A 286 19.62 -2.57 -10.66
C GLN A 286 19.20 -3.43 -9.47
N THR A 287 17.92 -3.42 -9.14
CA THR A 287 17.42 -4.08 -7.93
C THR A 287 16.95 -5.49 -8.22
N VAL A 288 15.99 -5.65 -9.14
CA VAL A 288 15.37 -6.95 -9.36
C VAL A 288 16.26 -7.83 -10.25
N LEU A 289 16.67 -7.33 -11.42
CA LEU A 289 17.46 -8.15 -12.34
C LEU A 289 18.84 -8.43 -11.76
N ALA A 290 19.63 -7.40 -11.47
CA ALA A 290 20.99 -7.58 -11.02
C ALA A 290 21.10 -8.18 -9.60
N LYS A 291 20.41 -7.64 -8.60
CA LYS A 291 20.56 -8.10 -7.20
C LYS A 291 19.68 -9.31 -6.87
N THR A 292 18.38 -9.26 -7.19
CA THR A 292 17.45 -10.33 -6.80
C THR A 292 17.59 -11.57 -7.67
N THR A 293 17.70 -11.44 -9.00
CA THR A 293 17.76 -12.61 -9.90
C THR A 293 19.17 -13.03 -10.32
N GLY A 294 20.15 -12.13 -10.18
CA GLY A 294 21.52 -12.31 -10.64
C GLY A 294 21.71 -12.18 -12.16
N ILE A 295 20.71 -11.68 -12.88
CA ILE A 295 20.74 -11.48 -14.33
C ILE A 295 21.48 -10.17 -14.62
N LYS A 296 22.58 -10.25 -15.37
CA LYS A 296 23.31 -9.08 -15.85
C LYS A 296 22.76 -8.66 -17.21
N THR A 297 22.41 -7.38 -17.35
CA THR A 297 21.93 -6.82 -18.62
C THR A 297 22.80 -5.64 -19.06
N GLY A 298 22.66 -5.25 -20.33
CA GLY A 298 23.19 -4.01 -20.87
C GLY A 298 22.23 -2.81 -20.75
N ILE A 299 21.08 -2.95 -20.07
CA ILE A 299 19.98 -1.95 -20.09
C ILE A 299 20.46 -0.56 -19.68
N LEU A 300 21.14 -0.41 -18.53
CA LEU A 300 21.64 0.92 -18.10
C LEU A 300 22.61 1.54 -19.12
N THR A 301 23.42 0.71 -19.79
CA THR A 301 24.34 1.19 -20.83
C THR A 301 23.55 1.64 -22.06
N SER A 302 22.54 0.89 -22.48
CA SER A 302 21.64 1.22 -23.58
C SER A 302 20.83 2.49 -23.29
N LEU A 303 20.37 2.69 -22.06
CA LEU A 303 19.70 3.93 -21.63
C LEU A 303 20.64 5.14 -21.71
N LYS A 304 21.88 5.02 -21.21
CA LYS A 304 22.89 6.09 -21.28
C LYS A 304 23.26 6.45 -22.71
N ARG A 305 23.44 5.46 -23.57
CA ARG A 305 23.80 5.65 -24.99
C ARG A 305 22.62 5.98 -25.89
N LYS A 306 21.39 5.81 -25.40
CA LYS A 306 20.12 5.95 -26.14
C LYS A 306 20.01 5.04 -27.38
N THR A 307 20.69 3.89 -27.36
CA THR A 307 20.75 2.93 -28.48
C THR A 307 20.86 1.50 -27.96
N GLY A 308 20.33 0.52 -28.69
CA GLY A 308 20.53 -0.91 -28.40
C GLY A 308 19.58 -1.49 -27.36
N MET A 309 18.53 -0.77 -26.98
CA MET A 309 17.54 -1.22 -26.01
C MET A 309 16.69 -2.37 -26.56
N GLU A 310 16.45 -2.40 -27.87
CA GLU A 310 15.72 -3.47 -28.57
C GLU A 310 16.45 -4.82 -28.44
N ARG A 311 17.78 -4.82 -28.57
CA ARG A 311 18.59 -6.02 -28.38
C ARG A 311 18.55 -6.52 -26.94
N GLU A 312 18.68 -5.61 -25.96
CA GLU A 312 18.59 -5.98 -24.54
C GLU A 312 17.21 -6.51 -24.19
N TYR A 313 16.16 -5.96 -24.81
CA TYR A 313 14.80 -6.45 -24.69
C TYR A 313 14.68 -7.90 -25.19
N GLU A 314 15.15 -8.21 -26.40
CA GLU A 314 15.09 -9.57 -26.96
C GLU A 314 15.90 -10.57 -26.12
N VAL A 315 17.08 -10.19 -25.62
CA VAL A 315 17.89 -11.04 -24.73
C VAL A 315 17.12 -11.38 -23.45
N LEU A 316 16.49 -10.38 -22.84
CA LEU A 316 15.84 -10.55 -21.55
C LEU A 316 14.53 -11.35 -21.65
N PHE A 317 13.70 -11.02 -22.65
CA PHE A 317 12.33 -11.50 -22.75
C PHE A 317 12.14 -12.60 -23.79
N GLY A 318 13.04 -12.73 -24.76
CA GLY A 318 12.96 -13.67 -25.87
C GLY A 318 12.42 -13.05 -27.15
N ASP A 319 12.47 -13.85 -28.21
CA ASP A 319 11.92 -13.55 -29.52
C ASP A 319 11.04 -14.72 -30.01
N ARG A 320 10.59 -14.69 -31.27
CA ARG A 320 9.73 -15.75 -31.85
C ARG A 320 10.40 -17.12 -31.97
N MET A 321 11.72 -17.18 -31.84
CA MET A 321 12.54 -18.37 -32.06
C MET A 321 13.22 -18.87 -30.77
N ARG A 322 13.46 -17.99 -29.79
CA ARG A 322 14.25 -18.29 -28.60
C ARG A 322 13.62 -17.69 -27.35
N SER A 323 13.62 -18.47 -26.28
CA SER A 323 13.25 -17.99 -24.94
C SER A 323 14.26 -16.96 -24.43
N GLY A 324 13.78 -15.96 -23.69
CA GLY A 324 14.64 -15.00 -23.01
C GLY A 324 15.18 -15.50 -21.68
N LEU A 325 16.15 -14.77 -21.12
CA LEU A 325 16.78 -15.07 -19.84
C LEU A 325 15.77 -15.23 -18.68
N LEU A 326 14.71 -14.43 -18.66
CA LEU A 326 13.69 -14.52 -17.59
C LEU A 326 12.89 -15.82 -17.68
N ALA A 327 12.44 -16.18 -18.88
CA ALA A 327 11.71 -17.42 -19.13
C ALA A 327 12.56 -18.65 -18.77
N GLU A 328 13.84 -18.63 -19.12
CA GLU A 328 14.79 -19.68 -18.76
C GLU A 328 15.07 -19.75 -17.26
N LYS A 329 15.18 -18.61 -16.58
CA LYS A 329 15.44 -18.52 -15.13
C LYS A 329 14.27 -19.09 -14.34
N PHE A 330 13.06 -18.69 -14.68
CA PHE A 330 11.83 -19.01 -13.92
C PHE A 330 11.04 -20.18 -14.51
N LYS A 331 11.55 -20.81 -15.58
CA LYS A 331 10.97 -22.00 -16.23
C LYS A 331 9.50 -21.79 -16.67
N PHE A 332 9.22 -20.62 -17.24
CA PHE A 332 7.92 -20.31 -17.82
C PHE A 332 7.97 -20.15 -19.34
N ASP A 333 6.77 -20.15 -19.92
CA ASP A 333 6.43 -19.76 -21.28
C ASP A 333 5.33 -18.68 -21.20
N TYR A 334 5.17 -17.85 -22.23
CA TYR A 334 4.15 -16.78 -22.25
C TYR A 334 2.76 -17.30 -22.66
N GLY A 335 2.50 -18.59 -22.43
CA GLY A 335 1.31 -19.28 -22.88
C GLY A 335 1.57 -20.16 -24.10
N LYS A 336 0.49 -20.63 -24.71
CA LYS A 336 0.53 -21.50 -25.89
C LYS A 336 -0.18 -20.82 -27.06
N ASP A 337 0.35 -21.01 -28.26
CA ASP A 337 -0.30 -20.58 -29.48
C ASP A 337 -1.51 -21.49 -29.82
N ALA A 338 -2.24 -21.14 -30.89
CA ALA A 338 -3.39 -21.93 -31.36
C ALA A 338 -3.03 -23.37 -31.75
N SER A 339 -1.75 -23.66 -32.01
CA SER A 339 -1.23 -25.00 -32.32
C SER A 339 -0.74 -25.75 -31.07
N GLY A 340 -0.90 -25.16 -29.88
CA GLY A 340 -0.45 -25.72 -28.61
C GLY A 340 1.06 -25.59 -28.36
N LYS A 341 1.80 -24.87 -29.20
CA LYS A 341 3.24 -24.64 -29.03
C LYS A 341 3.49 -23.52 -28.02
N PRO A 342 4.55 -23.63 -27.18
CA PRO A 342 4.91 -22.57 -26.25
C PRO A 342 5.25 -21.26 -26.96
N ILE A 343 4.73 -20.15 -26.43
CA ILE A 343 5.08 -18.79 -26.86
C ILE A 343 6.34 -18.36 -26.10
N THR A 344 7.39 -18.00 -26.85
CA THR A 344 8.73 -17.69 -26.31
C THR A 344 9.00 -16.20 -26.09
N ALA A 345 8.10 -15.32 -26.57
CA ALA A 345 8.18 -13.87 -26.40
C ALA A 345 6.94 -13.32 -25.69
N PRO A 346 7.06 -12.21 -24.93
CA PRO A 346 5.92 -11.60 -24.25
C PRO A 346 4.91 -11.04 -25.24
N PRO A 347 3.64 -10.84 -24.83
CA PRO A 347 2.65 -10.14 -25.62
C PRO A 347 3.15 -8.77 -26.09
N GLU A 348 2.93 -8.47 -27.38
CA GLU A 348 3.29 -7.17 -27.92
C GLU A 348 2.29 -6.09 -27.48
N LEU A 349 2.80 -4.92 -27.09
CA LEU A 349 2.02 -3.72 -26.88
C LEU A 349 1.41 -3.29 -28.23
N GLY A 350 0.09 -3.09 -28.25
CA GLY A 350 -0.66 -2.68 -29.43
C GLY A 350 -0.25 -1.29 -29.96
N PRO A 351 -0.77 -0.88 -31.13
CA PRO A 351 -0.45 0.42 -31.72
C PRO A 351 -0.83 1.57 -30.78
N ILE A 352 -0.12 2.70 -30.90
CA ILE A 352 -0.41 3.90 -30.12
C ILE A 352 -1.80 4.42 -30.53
N PRO A 353 -2.74 4.64 -29.60
CA PRO A 353 -4.03 5.23 -29.91
C PRO A 353 -3.90 6.67 -30.45
N GLU A 354 -4.67 7.01 -31.48
CA GLU A 354 -4.69 8.35 -32.11
C GLU A 354 -5.00 9.50 -31.13
N LYS A 355 -5.69 9.21 -30.02
CA LYS A 355 -6.04 10.23 -29.01
C LYS A 355 -4.86 10.66 -28.14
N ILE A 356 -3.84 9.81 -27.98
CA ILE A 356 -2.68 10.12 -27.12
C ILE A 356 -1.70 11.06 -27.85
N THR A 357 -1.66 11.03 -29.18
CA THR A 357 -0.78 11.86 -30.01
C THR A 357 -1.18 13.34 -30.11
N SER A 358 -2.17 13.81 -29.34
CA SER A 358 -2.76 15.16 -29.49
C SER A 358 -2.65 16.08 -28.26
N GLN A 359 -1.88 15.68 -27.23
CA GLN A 359 -1.63 16.55 -26.07
C GLN A 359 -0.24 17.17 -26.17
N ASP A 360 -0.18 18.32 -26.86
CA ASP A 360 0.85 19.35 -26.66
C ASP A 360 0.61 20.11 -25.35
#